data_AF-A0A9R0TKM6-F1
#
_entry.id   AF-A0A9R0TKM6-F1
#
_cell.length_a   1.000
_cell.length_b   1.000
_cell.length_c   1.000
_cell.angle_alpha   90.00
_cell.angle_beta   90.00
_cell.angle_gamma   90.00
#
_symmetry.space_group_name_H-M   'P 1'
#
loop_
_entity.id
_entity.type
_entity.pdbx_description
1 polymer ?
#
loop_
_entity_poly.entity_id
_entity_poly.type
_entity_poly.pdbx_seq_one_letter_code
_entity_poly.pdbx_strand_id
1 'polypeptide(L)'
;MEESFVPLRGIKNDVRGRLTCYKQDWTGGFSAGIRILAPTTYIFFASAIPVISFGEQLERSTDGVLTAVQTLASTALCGIIHSIVGGQPLLILGVAEPTVIMYTFMFSFAKDRADLGPNLFLAWAGWVCVWTALLLFLLAVLGACSIINRFTRIAGELFGLLIAMLFMQQAIKVGTHQGLLWCPCLFGLDIM
;
A
#
# COMPACT_ATOMS: atom_id res chain seq x y z
N MET A 1 9.07 32.65 -0.34
CA MET A 1 8.57 32.84 -1.72
C MET A 1 7.09 32.53 -1.66
N GLU A 2 6.25 33.56 -1.61
CA GLU A 2 4.79 33.43 -1.70
C GLU A 2 4.44 32.87 -3.08
N GLU A 3 4.39 31.55 -3.18
CA GLU A 3 3.82 30.86 -4.33
C GLU A 3 2.33 31.15 -4.32
N SER A 4 1.89 32.04 -5.22
CA SER A 4 0.48 32.20 -5.57
C SER A 4 -0.11 30.80 -5.79
N PHE A 5 -1.09 30.43 -4.98
CA PHE A 5 -1.71 29.13 -5.00
C PHE A 5 -2.49 28.95 -6.31
N VAL A 6 -1.82 28.47 -7.34
CA VAL A 6 -2.47 28.11 -8.61
C VAL A 6 -2.91 26.66 -8.48
N PRO A 7 -4.21 26.37 -8.33
CA PRO A 7 -4.68 24.99 -8.29
C PRO A 7 -4.22 24.26 -9.56
N LEU A 8 -3.86 22.99 -9.44
CA LEU A 8 -3.40 22.09 -10.54
C LEU A 8 -1.97 22.31 -11.07
N ARG A 9 -1.24 23.36 -10.67
CA ARG A 9 0.13 23.59 -11.17
C ARG A 9 1.09 22.46 -10.76
N GLY A 10 0.95 21.94 -9.54
CA GLY A 10 1.72 20.79 -9.06
C GLY A 10 1.52 19.55 -9.93
N ILE A 11 0.25 19.14 -10.13
CA ILE A 11 -0.12 17.98 -10.95
C ILE A 11 0.43 18.10 -12.38
N LYS A 12 0.32 19.29 -12.99
CA LYS A 12 0.84 19.51 -14.35
C LYS A 12 2.35 19.35 -14.44
N ASN A 13 3.09 19.80 -13.43
CA ASN A 13 4.54 19.65 -13.36
C ASN A 13 4.94 18.18 -13.19
N ASP A 14 4.24 17.45 -12.30
CA ASP A 14 4.50 16.03 -12.05
C ASP A 14 4.27 15.19 -13.32
N VAL A 15 3.17 15.44 -14.03
CA VAL A 15 2.86 14.75 -15.30
C VAL A 15 3.92 15.06 -16.35
N ARG A 16 4.34 16.33 -16.49
CA ARG A 16 5.36 16.71 -17.47
C ARG A 16 6.73 16.07 -17.17
N GLY A 17 7.10 16.02 -15.89
CA GLY A 17 8.31 15.34 -15.44
C GLY A 17 8.28 13.86 -15.79
N ARG A 18 7.18 13.17 -15.43
CA ARG A 18 7.02 11.74 -15.68
C ARG A 18 7.01 11.38 -17.17
N LEU A 19 6.28 12.15 -17.98
CA LEU A 19 6.11 11.87 -19.41
C LEU A 19 7.45 11.90 -20.18
N THR A 20 8.40 12.72 -19.73
CA THR A 20 9.72 12.85 -20.36
C THR A 20 10.54 11.57 -20.19
N CYS A 21 10.48 10.95 -19.00
CA CYS A 21 11.22 9.72 -18.68
C CYS A 21 10.47 8.45 -19.10
N TYR A 22 9.14 8.52 -19.28
CA TYR A 22 8.30 7.34 -19.55
C TYR A 22 8.77 6.51 -20.76
N LYS A 23 9.15 7.18 -21.86
CA LYS A 23 9.68 6.48 -23.04
C LYS A 23 10.99 5.75 -22.74
N GLN A 24 11.84 6.34 -21.92
CA GLN A 24 13.14 5.77 -21.55
C GLN A 24 12.95 4.50 -20.71
N ASP A 25 12.01 4.50 -19.75
CA ASP A 25 11.72 3.33 -18.91
C ASP A 25 11.37 2.08 -19.72
N TRP A 26 10.52 2.23 -20.75
CA TRP A 26 10.18 1.11 -21.62
C TRP A 26 11.37 0.65 -22.44
N THR A 27 12.10 1.57 -23.09
CA THR A 27 13.29 1.20 -23.87
C THR A 27 14.40 0.57 -23.03
N GLY A 28 14.60 1.06 -21.80
CA GLY A 28 15.58 0.53 -20.85
C GLY A 28 15.15 -0.83 -20.30
N GLY A 29 13.86 -1.00 -20.01
CA GLY A 29 13.29 -2.28 -19.56
C GLY A 29 13.46 -3.39 -20.59
N PHE A 30 13.14 -3.13 -21.86
CA PHE A 30 13.38 -4.09 -22.94
C PHE A 30 14.88 -4.39 -23.15
N SER A 31 15.75 -3.38 -22.99
CA SER A 31 17.20 -3.55 -23.15
C SER A 31 17.84 -4.35 -22.00
N ALA A 32 17.24 -4.33 -20.81
CA ALA A 32 17.71 -5.09 -19.65
C ALA A 32 17.50 -6.61 -19.80
N GLY A 33 16.59 -7.04 -20.69
CA GLY A 33 16.36 -8.44 -21.03
C GLY A 33 16.08 -9.32 -19.80
N ILE A 34 16.82 -10.43 -19.67
CA ILE A 34 16.65 -11.43 -18.60
C ILE A 34 17.08 -10.92 -17.22
N ARG A 35 17.91 -9.87 -17.14
CA ARG A 35 18.45 -9.37 -15.85
C ARG A 35 17.36 -8.82 -14.92
N ILE A 36 16.21 -8.43 -15.47
CA ILE A 36 15.06 -7.94 -14.68
C ILE A 36 14.30 -9.08 -13.99
N LEU A 37 14.44 -10.33 -14.44
CA LEU A 37 13.68 -11.46 -13.87
C LEU A 37 14.07 -11.75 -12.43
N ALA A 38 15.36 -11.67 -12.09
CA ALA A 38 15.83 -11.90 -10.73
C ALA A 38 15.22 -10.91 -9.71
N PRO A 39 15.34 -9.58 -9.87
CA PRO A 39 14.71 -8.63 -8.95
C PRO A 39 13.18 -8.68 -9.00
N THR A 40 12.57 -8.95 -10.16
CA THR A 40 11.10 -9.06 -10.26
C THR A 40 10.57 -10.25 -9.45
N THR A 41 11.22 -11.41 -9.56
CA THR A 41 10.83 -12.62 -8.82
C THR A 41 11.02 -12.42 -7.32
N TYR A 42 12.12 -11.79 -6.93
CA TYR A 42 12.40 -11.46 -5.54
C TYR A 42 11.35 -10.53 -4.92
N ILE A 43 11.06 -9.41 -5.58
CA ILE A 43 10.05 -8.45 -5.10
C ILE A 43 8.65 -9.05 -5.11
N PHE A 44 8.35 -9.94 -6.06
CA PHE A 44 7.08 -10.67 -6.07
C PHE A 44 6.88 -11.48 -4.78
N PHE A 45 7.86 -12.30 -4.38
CA PHE A 45 7.74 -13.07 -3.13
C PHE A 45 7.79 -12.17 -1.89
N ALA A 46 8.65 -11.15 -1.89
CA ALA A 46 8.76 -10.20 -0.78
C ALA A 46 7.45 -9.43 -0.53
N SER A 47 6.69 -9.12 -1.58
CA SER A 47 5.40 -8.42 -1.46
C SER A 47 4.19 -9.35 -1.30
N ALA A 48 4.22 -10.55 -1.88
CA ALA A 48 3.10 -11.50 -1.78
C ALA A 48 2.93 -12.07 -0.37
N ILE A 49 4.04 -12.40 0.33
CA ILE A 49 3.99 -13.03 1.66
C ILE A 49 3.28 -12.14 2.70
N PRO A 50 3.64 -10.84 2.85
CA PRO A 50 2.94 -9.95 3.76
C PRO A 50 1.47 -9.77 3.39
N VAL A 51 1.15 -9.65 2.10
CA VAL A 51 -0.24 -9.46 1.63
C VAL A 51 -1.12 -10.67 1.96
N ILE A 52 -0.59 -11.89 1.81
CA ILE A 52 -1.32 -13.11 2.19
C ILE A 52 -1.52 -13.16 3.71
N SER A 53 -0.48 -12.85 4.49
CA SER A 53 -0.56 -12.85 5.96
C SER A 53 -1.57 -11.81 6.48
N PHE A 54 -1.53 -10.59 5.97
CA PHE A 54 -2.49 -9.54 6.30
C PHE A 54 -3.89 -9.84 5.77
N GLY A 55 -3.99 -10.47 4.60
CA GLY A 55 -5.25 -10.93 4.04
C GLY A 55 -5.92 -12.00 4.91
N GLU A 56 -5.16 -12.97 5.41
CA GLU A 56 -5.69 -13.98 6.34
C GLU A 56 -6.09 -13.36 7.69
N GLN A 57 -5.30 -12.41 8.20
CA GLN A 57 -5.66 -11.66 9.39
C GLN A 57 -6.99 -10.91 9.20
N LEU A 58 -7.17 -10.27 8.05
CA LEU A 58 -8.41 -9.57 7.70
C LEU A 58 -9.59 -10.53 7.58
N GLU A 59 -9.38 -11.71 7.00
CA GLU A 59 -10.41 -12.75 6.86
C GLU A 59 -10.90 -13.25 8.22
N ARG A 60 -9.97 -13.49 9.16
CA ARG A 60 -10.32 -13.87 10.54
C ARG A 60 -11.02 -12.74 11.30
N SER A 61 -10.64 -11.48 11.05
CA SER A 61 -11.24 -10.31 11.72
C SER A 61 -12.59 -9.88 11.15
N THR A 62 -12.90 -10.25 9.91
CA THR A 62 -14.13 -9.84 9.21
C THR A 62 -15.12 -10.99 9.03
N ASP A 63 -15.02 -12.05 9.83
CA ASP A 63 -15.87 -13.24 9.78
C ASP A 63 -15.98 -13.84 8.34
N GLY A 64 -14.89 -13.79 7.56
CA GLY A 64 -14.83 -14.31 6.19
C GLY A 64 -15.42 -13.39 5.11
N VAL A 65 -15.84 -12.17 5.45
CA VAL A 65 -16.41 -11.22 4.48
C VAL A 65 -15.37 -10.67 3.50
N LEU A 66 -14.15 -10.40 3.99
CA LEU A 66 -12.98 -10.03 3.18
C LEU A 66 -11.95 -11.16 3.20
N THR A 67 -11.71 -11.79 2.07
CA THR A 67 -10.79 -12.94 1.99
C THR A 67 -9.36 -12.53 1.60
N ALA A 68 -8.39 -13.39 1.95
CA ALA A 68 -7.00 -13.18 1.54
C ALA A 68 -6.84 -13.07 0.01
N VAL A 69 -7.62 -13.83 -0.74
CA VAL A 69 -7.59 -13.83 -2.22
C VAL A 69 -8.09 -12.50 -2.80
N GLN A 70 -9.16 -11.92 -2.23
CA GLN A 70 -9.66 -10.59 -2.65
C GLN A 70 -8.63 -9.50 -2.38
N THR A 71 -7.95 -9.58 -1.24
CA THR A 71 -6.88 -8.65 -0.85
C THR A 71 -5.69 -8.73 -1.82
N LEU A 72 -5.30 -9.96 -2.19
CA LEU A 72 -4.23 -10.20 -3.16
C LEU A 72 -4.62 -9.71 -4.56
N ALA A 73 -5.83 -9.99 -5.01
CA ALA A 73 -6.34 -9.53 -6.30
C ALA A 73 -6.40 -7.98 -6.38
N SER A 74 -6.88 -7.33 -5.31
CA SER A 74 -6.91 -5.87 -5.20
C SER A 74 -5.51 -5.27 -5.28
N THR A 75 -4.54 -5.84 -4.55
CA THR A 75 -3.15 -5.37 -4.56
C THR A 75 -2.51 -5.54 -5.94
N ALA A 76 -2.74 -6.67 -6.61
CA ALA A 76 -2.24 -6.93 -7.95
C ALA A 76 -2.80 -5.95 -8.98
N LEU A 77 -4.12 -5.73 -8.98
CA LEU A 77 -4.77 -4.78 -9.89
C LEU A 77 -4.28 -3.35 -9.66
N CYS A 78 -4.23 -2.92 -8.40
CA CYS A 78 -3.73 -1.59 -8.04
C CYS A 78 -2.25 -1.42 -8.43
N GLY A 79 -1.42 -2.46 -8.24
CA GLY A 79 -0.01 -2.46 -8.63
C GLY A 79 0.20 -2.35 -10.15
N ILE A 80 -0.61 -3.05 -10.95
CA ILE A 80 -0.56 -2.94 -12.42
C ILE A 80 -0.96 -1.53 -12.86
N ILE A 81 -2.07 -0.99 -12.32
CA ILE A 81 -2.53 0.36 -12.67
C ILE A 81 -1.48 1.41 -12.24
N HIS A 82 -0.90 1.27 -11.04
CA HIS A 82 0.12 2.18 -10.54
C HIS A 82 1.44 2.09 -11.32
N SER A 83 1.86 0.91 -11.78
CA SER A 83 3.08 0.81 -12.58
C SER A 83 2.96 1.48 -13.95
N ILE A 84 1.75 1.49 -14.54
CA ILE A 84 1.49 2.11 -15.84
C ILE A 84 1.26 3.62 -15.72
N VAL A 85 0.45 4.06 -14.75
CA VAL A 85 -0.04 5.45 -14.63
C VAL A 85 0.69 6.25 -13.55
N GLY A 86 1.39 5.59 -12.63
CA GLY A 86 2.02 6.20 -11.47
C GLY A 86 3.21 7.12 -11.79
N GLY A 87 3.41 8.11 -10.91
CA GLY A 87 4.53 9.04 -10.98
C GLY A 87 5.87 8.41 -10.58
N GLN A 88 5.87 7.30 -9.84
CA GLN A 88 7.07 6.62 -9.35
C GLN A 88 6.94 5.10 -9.54
N PRO A 89 7.49 4.52 -10.63
CA PRO A 89 7.35 3.09 -10.91
C PRO A 89 8.11 2.18 -9.94
N LEU A 90 9.07 2.72 -9.18
CA LEU A 90 9.80 1.99 -8.13
C LEU A 90 8.99 1.82 -6.83
N LEU A 91 7.82 2.46 -6.72
CA LEU A 91 6.97 2.35 -5.55
C LEU A 91 6.26 0.99 -5.54
N ILE A 92 6.46 0.22 -4.47
CA ILE A 92 5.78 -1.06 -4.24
C ILE A 92 4.47 -0.78 -3.52
N LEU A 93 3.35 -1.06 -4.18
CA LEU A 93 2.03 -0.93 -3.60
C LEU A 93 1.70 -2.21 -2.81
N GLY A 94 1.18 -2.06 -1.60
CA GLY A 94 0.83 -3.19 -0.74
C GLY A 94 -0.17 -2.81 0.34
N VAL A 95 -0.73 -3.82 0.98
CA VAL A 95 -1.56 -3.65 2.17
C VAL A 95 -0.65 -3.55 3.39
N ALA A 96 -0.83 -2.49 4.16
CA ALA A 96 -0.12 -2.27 5.41
C ALA A 96 -1.02 -2.55 6.62
N GLU A 97 -0.41 -2.91 7.74
CA GLU A 97 -1.11 -3.20 9.00
C GLU A 97 -2.10 -2.10 9.44
N PRO A 98 -1.78 -0.79 9.36
CA PRO A 98 -2.76 0.25 9.72
C PRO A 98 -4.05 0.20 8.88
N THR A 99 -3.94 -0.25 7.63
CA THR A 99 -5.11 -0.45 6.77
C THR A 99 -5.95 -1.61 7.30
N VAL A 100 -5.34 -2.74 7.64
CA VAL A 100 -6.04 -3.91 8.21
C VAL A 100 -6.76 -3.53 9.51
N ILE A 101 -6.09 -2.81 10.41
CA ILE A 101 -6.69 -2.34 11.67
C ILE A 101 -7.91 -1.45 11.41
N MET A 102 -7.82 -0.52 10.45
CA MET A 102 -8.94 0.34 10.09
C MET A 102 -10.13 -0.47 9.56
N TYR A 103 -9.89 -1.45 8.67
CA TYR A 103 -10.96 -2.30 8.15
C TYR A 103 -11.60 -3.17 9.25
N THR A 104 -10.82 -3.69 10.19
CA THR A 104 -11.34 -4.42 11.35
C THR A 104 -12.21 -3.53 12.23
N PHE A 105 -11.76 -2.31 12.53
CA PHE A 105 -12.54 -1.34 13.30
C PHE A 105 -13.84 -0.97 12.58
N MET A 106 -13.76 -0.72 11.28
CA MET A 106 -14.90 -0.47 10.40
C MET A 106 -15.91 -1.63 10.44
N PHE A 107 -15.43 -2.87 10.43
CA PHE A 107 -16.28 -4.06 10.49
C PHE A 107 -16.96 -4.20 11.86
N SER A 108 -16.23 -4.03 12.97
CA SER A 108 -16.80 -4.03 14.32
C SER A 108 -17.85 -2.92 14.47
N PHE A 109 -17.56 -1.71 13.97
CA PHE A 109 -18.51 -0.60 13.99
C PHE A 109 -19.80 -0.91 13.21
N ALA A 110 -19.69 -1.55 12.05
CA ALA A 110 -20.85 -1.96 11.27
C ALA A 110 -21.66 -3.06 11.95
N LYS A 111 -21.00 -3.99 12.65
CA LYS A 111 -21.62 -5.11 13.39
C LYS A 111 -22.39 -4.64 14.63
N ASP A 112 -21.87 -3.64 15.33
CA ASP A 112 -22.51 -3.06 16.52
C ASP A 112 -23.74 -2.20 16.19
N ARG A 113 -23.95 -1.85 14.92
CA ARG A 113 -25.10 -1.07 14.44
C ARG A 113 -26.18 -2.00 13.88
N ALA A 114 -27.36 -1.97 14.51
CA ALA A 114 -28.52 -2.74 14.08
C ALA A 114 -28.97 -2.43 12.64
N ASP A 115 -28.71 -1.21 12.15
CA ASP A 115 -29.18 -0.73 10.85
C ASP A 115 -28.32 -1.18 9.65
N LEU A 116 -27.04 -1.54 9.90
CA LEU A 116 -26.08 -1.86 8.84
C LEU A 116 -25.93 -3.38 8.67
N GLY A 117 -25.71 -4.10 9.77
CA GLY A 117 -25.46 -5.54 9.75
C GLY A 117 -24.24 -5.97 8.91
N PRO A 118 -23.88 -7.26 8.92
CA PRO A 118 -22.72 -7.77 8.20
C PRO A 118 -22.90 -7.76 6.66
N ASN A 119 -24.14 -7.85 6.17
CA ASN A 119 -24.43 -7.98 4.73
C ASN A 119 -24.25 -6.66 3.95
N LEU A 120 -24.46 -5.48 4.59
CA LEU A 120 -24.25 -4.18 3.94
C LEU A 120 -22.84 -3.61 4.16
N PHE A 121 -21.98 -4.31 4.91
CA PHE A 121 -20.62 -3.84 5.20
C PHE A 121 -19.83 -3.52 3.92
N LEU A 122 -19.91 -4.36 2.88
CA LEU A 122 -19.22 -4.11 1.60
C LEU A 122 -19.67 -2.81 0.94
N ALA A 123 -20.98 -2.55 0.88
CA ALA A 123 -21.52 -1.35 0.27
C ALA A 123 -21.13 -0.09 1.06
N TRP A 124 -21.16 -0.19 2.39
CA TRP A 124 -20.73 0.90 3.25
C TRP A 124 -19.23 1.18 3.14
N ALA A 125 -18.39 0.14 3.13
CA ALA A 125 -16.95 0.28 2.90
C ALA A 125 -16.66 0.93 1.53
N GLY A 126 -17.42 0.55 0.49
CA GLY A 126 -17.37 1.20 -0.82
C GLY A 126 -17.66 2.70 -0.75
N TRP A 127 -18.67 3.11 0.03
CA TRP A 127 -18.99 4.54 0.22
C TRP A 127 -17.87 5.30 0.96
N VAL A 128 -17.26 4.68 1.97
CA VAL A 128 -16.08 5.24 2.65
C VAL A 128 -14.92 5.43 1.68
N CYS A 129 -14.70 4.48 0.77
CA CYS A 129 -13.69 4.61 -0.29
C CYS A 129 -14.00 5.78 -1.26
N VAL A 130 -15.27 6.02 -1.61
CA VAL A 130 -15.67 7.16 -2.45
C VAL A 130 -15.32 8.49 -1.79
N TRP A 131 -15.65 8.66 -0.50
CA TRP A 131 -15.28 9.88 0.24
C TRP A 131 -13.78 10.04 0.39
N THR A 132 -13.07 8.94 0.64
CA THR A 132 -11.61 8.95 0.74
C THR A 132 -10.97 9.39 -0.58
N ALA A 133 -11.45 8.86 -1.72
CA ALA A 133 -10.99 9.27 -3.05
C ALA A 133 -11.28 10.74 -3.34
N LEU A 134 -12.47 11.24 -2.97
CA LEU A 134 -12.83 12.66 -3.12
C LEU A 134 -11.91 13.56 -2.30
N LEU A 135 -11.64 13.22 -1.04
CA LEU A 135 -10.73 13.98 -0.18
C LEU A 135 -9.29 13.97 -0.72
N LEU A 136 -8.80 12.82 -1.19
CA LEU A 136 -7.48 12.72 -1.83
C LEU A 136 -7.40 13.59 -3.09
N PHE A 137 -8.45 13.61 -3.91
CA PHE A 137 -8.50 14.46 -5.10
C PHE A 137 -8.48 15.95 -4.72
N LEU A 138 -9.27 16.36 -3.72
CA LEU A 138 -9.25 17.74 -3.22
C LEU A 138 -7.86 18.12 -2.70
N LEU A 139 -7.22 17.27 -1.89
CA LEU A 139 -5.86 17.51 -1.38
C LEU A 139 -4.83 17.62 -2.51
N ALA A 140 -4.97 16.83 -3.58
CA ALA A 140 -4.10 16.90 -4.75
C ALA A 140 -4.28 18.23 -5.51
N VAL A 141 -5.52 18.68 -5.74
CA VAL A 141 -5.81 19.96 -6.40
C VAL A 141 -5.32 21.13 -5.55
N LEU A 142 -5.47 21.03 -4.23
CA LEU A 142 -4.99 21.99 -3.25
C LEU A 142 -3.47 21.92 -3.03
N GLY A 143 -2.72 21.09 -3.77
CA GLY A 143 -1.27 21.04 -3.66
C GLY A 143 -0.77 20.66 -2.27
N ALA A 144 -1.55 19.90 -1.48
CA ALA A 144 -1.17 19.45 -0.15
C ALA A 144 0.18 18.71 -0.14
N CYS A 145 0.59 18.15 -1.28
CA CYS A 145 1.92 17.59 -1.50
C CYS A 145 3.06 18.54 -1.08
N SER A 146 2.88 19.86 -1.08
CA SER A 146 3.90 20.79 -0.59
C SER A 146 4.22 20.63 0.90
N ILE A 147 3.29 20.07 1.70
CA ILE A 147 3.50 19.78 3.13
C ILE A 147 4.54 18.68 3.33
N ILE A 148 4.74 17.80 2.34
CA ILE A 148 5.67 16.69 2.45
C ILE A 148 7.12 17.18 2.60
N ASN A 149 7.43 18.32 1.99
CA ASN A 149 8.75 18.97 2.11
C ASN A 149 8.99 19.54 3.51
N ARG A 150 7.95 19.62 4.35
CA ARG A 150 8.05 20.04 5.75
C ARG A 150 8.26 18.86 6.70
N PHE A 151 8.08 17.62 6.23
CA PHE A 151 8.44 16.45 7.03
C PHE A 151 9.95 16.43 7.23
N THR A 152 10.36 16.42 8.50
CA THR A 152 11.78 16.36 8.86
C THR A 152 12.32 14.96 8.64
N ARG A 153 13.63 14.87 8.38
CA ARG A 153 14.34 13.58 8.28
C ARG A 153 14.10 12.68 9.49
N ILE A 154 14.05 13.28 10.69
CA ILE A 154 13.77 12.57 11.95
C ILE A 154 12.40 11.89 11.92
N ALA A 155 11.37 12.55 11.38
CA ALA A 155 10.05 11.95 11.25
C ALA A 155 10.05 10.75 10.30
N GLY A 156 10.79 10.82 9.20
CA GLY A 156 10.96 9.71 8.27
C GLY A 156 11.69 8.51 8.89
N GLU A 157 12.78 8.75 9.62
CA GLU A 157 13.54 7.71 10.32
C GLU A 157 12.72 7.06 11.44
N LEU A 158 11.95 7.84 12.21
CA LEU A 158 11.03 7.32 13.22
C LEU A 158 9.89 6.50 12.62
N PHE A 159 9.33 6.94 11.49
CA PHE A 159 8.29 6.18 10.79
C PHE A 159 8.83 4.85 10.26
N GLY A 160 10.03 4.85 9.68
CA GLY A 160 10.71 3.61 9.26
C GLY A 160 10.97 2.66 10.43
N LEU A 161 11.44 3.19 11.58
CA LEU A 161 11.64 2.39 12.79
C LEU A 161 10.32 1.77 13.32
N LEU A 162 9.23 2.54 13.28
CA LEU A 162 7.91 2.05 13.70
C LEU A 162 7.45 0.87 12.82
N ILE A 163 7.56 1.00 11.51
CA ILE A 163 7.20 -0.06 10.57
C ILE A 163 8.08 -1.30 10.78
N ALA A 164 9.38 -1.14 10.98
CA ALA A 164 10.29 -2.24 11.27
C ALA A 164 9.93 -2.98 12.58
N MET A 165 9.58 -2.23 13.64
CA MET A 165 9.11 -2.82 14.90
C MET A 165 7.80 -3.60 14.73
N LEU A 166 6.83 -3.06 13.97
CA LEU A 166 5.57 -3.75 13.68
C LEU A 166 5.80 -5.05 12.89
N PHE A 167 6.65 -5.03 11.87
CA PHE A 167 7.00 -6.24 11.13
C PHE A 167 7.67 -7.30 12.02
N MET A 168 8.57 -6.91 12.92
CA MET A 168 9.15 -7.84 13.90
C MET A 168 8.09 -8.43 14.83
N GLN A 169 7.13 -7.64 15.32
CA GLN A 169 6.05 -8.14 16.17
C GLN A 169 5.16 -9.14 15.44
N GLN A 170 4.79 -8.86 14.18
CA GLN A 170 4.00 -9.80 13.37
C GLN A 170 4.78 -11.10 13.12
N ALA A 171 6.08 -11.02 12.81
CA ALA A 171 6.93 -12.19 12.63
C ALA A 171 6.96 -13.09 13.88
N ILE A 172 7.09 -12.49 15.07
CA ILE A 172 7.05 -13.22 16.35
C ILE A 172 5.66 -13.82 16.60
N LYS A 173 4.59 -13.05 16.34
CA LYS A 173 3.21 -13.51 16.55
C LYS A 173 2.86 -14.70 15.66
N VAL A 174 3.24 -14.65 14.39
CA VAL A 174 3.12 -15.78 13.45
C VAL A 174 3.97 -16.96 13.92
N GLY A 175 5.23 -16.72 14.32
CA GLY A 175 6.12 -17.76 14.82
C GLY A 175 5.64 -18.44 16.11
N THR A 176 4.88 -17.74 16.96
CA THR A 176 4.33 -18.26 18.22
C THR A 176 3.03 -19.03 18.01
N HIS A 177 2.16 -18.60 17.09
CA HIS A 177 0.93 -19.31 16.75
C HIS A 177 1.16 -20.58 15.92
N GLN A 178 2.27 -20.65 15.16
CA GLN A 178 2.59 -21.74 14.24
C GLN A 178 3.74 -22.61 14.76
N GLY A 179 3.68 -23.08 16.02
CA GLY A 179 4.70 -23.95 16.62
C GLY A 179 5.23 -24.99 15.62
N LEU A 180 6.50 -24.85 15.23
CA LEU A 180 7.20 -25.54 14.13
C LEU A 180 6.75 -25.19 12.68
N LEU A 181 7.45 -24.25 12.03
CA LEU A 181 8.34 -24.56 10.90
C LEU A 181 9.18 -23.31 10.55
N TRP A 182 10.48 -23.41 10.79
CA TRP A 182 11.46 -22.45 10.29
C TRP A 182 11.42 -22.40 8.76
N CYS A 183 11.20 -21.21 8.20
CA CYS A 183 11.76 -20.86 6.90
C CYS A 183 12.68 -19.64 7.09
N PRO A 184 13.99 -19.84 7.29
CA PRO A 184 14.95 -18.77 7.56
C PRO A 184 15.17 -17.79 6.39
N CYS A 185 14.44 -17.91 5.28
CA CYS A 185 14.63 -17.09 4.09
C CYS A 185 14.16 -15.63 4.24
N LEU A 186 13.38 -15.29 5.28
CA LEU A 186 12.85 -13.93 5.46
C LEU A 186 13.77 -12.98 6.25
N PHE A 187 14.82 -13.47 6.91
CA PHE A 187 15.68 -12.62 7.75
C PHE A 187 16.85 -11.97 7.01
N GLY A 188 17.07 -12.33 5.74
CA GLY A 188 18.21 -11.86 4.95
C GLY A 188 17.98 -10.59 4.12
N LEU A 189 16.85 -9.91 4.25
CA LEU A 189 16.37 -9.00 3.21
C LEU A 189 16.33 -7.49 3.51
N ASP A 190 16.59 -7.06 4.75
CA ASP A 190 16.39 -5.65 5.14
C ASP A 190 17.58 -5.05 5.92
N ILE A 191 18.83 -5.43 5.58
CA ILE A 191 20.04 -4.66 5.95
C ILE A 191 21.04 -4.57 4.77
N MET A 192 20.59 -4.28 3.55
CA MET A 192 21.48 -3.67 2.55
C MET A 192 20.76 -2.76 1.56
#